data_AF-A0A809PQ99-F1
#
_entry.id   AF-A0A809PQ99-F1
#
_cell.length_a   1.000
_cell.length_b   1.000
_cell.length_c   1.000
_cell.angle_alpha   90.00
_cell.angle_beta   90.00
_cell.angle_gamma   90.00
#
_symmetry.space_group_name_H-M   'P 1'
#
loop_
_entity.id
_entity.type
_entity.pdbx_description
1 polymer ?
#
loop_
_entity_poly.entity_id
_entity_poly.type
_entity_poly.pdbx_seq_one_letter_code
_entity_poly.pdbx_strand_id
1 'polypeptide(L)'
;MRTEEYLSPDSRPVRTAHPTHPHFYKMKFFESQQVGEYDFDFSSYQRYLQEHRDLFPPDVYAFAIDTGNYDLRSHQSLHDAWLERFCISEPASGERSEIRTIQIEASFLGPYHDLKIHLVYSGVIEYSIMTPQDFAHPPFATIGHGDLLIHEVSLTDDNQAVVHEWYFSRGSVFRIVCKTFRHSVETIK
;
A
#
# COMPACT_ATOMS: atom_id res chain seq x y z
N MET A 1 -53.22 35.43 24.21
CA MET A 1 -53.36 34.17 23.45
C MET A 1 -52.50 34.27 22.20
N ARG A 2 -51.36 33.58 22.18
CA ARG A 2 -50.54 33.33 20.99
C ARG A 2 -50.12 31.86 21.11
N THR A 3 -50.50 31.09 20.12
CA THR A 3 -50.38 29.62 20.06
C THR A 3 -48.95 29.21 19.76
N GLU A 4 -48.47 28.21 20.48
CA GLU A 4 -47.25 27.45 20.20
C GLU A 4 -47.48 26.57 18.96
N GLU A 5 -46.56 26.60 17.99
CA GLU A 5 -46.49 25.60 16.92
C GLU A 5 -45.34 24.63 17.21
N TYR A 6 -45.73 23.37 17.37
CA TYR A 6 -44.91 22.19 17.55
C TYR A 6 -43.98 21.95 16.35
N LEU A 7 -42.68 21.79 16.61
CA LEU A 7 -41.72 21.22 15.65
C LEU A 7 -41.94 19.69 15.56
N SER A 8 -42.22 19.19 14.35
CA SER A 8 -42.25 17.77 14.02
C SER A 8 -40.85 17.29 13.59
N PRO A 9 -40.30 16.17 14.12
CA PRO A 9 -38.97 15.69 13.78
C PRO A 9 -39.05 14.53 12.78
N ASP A 10 -39.39 14.79 11.51
CA ASP A 10 -39.11 13.81 10.45
C ASP A 10 -39.17 14.45 9.06
N SER A 11 -38.00 14.80 8.52
CA SER A 11 -37.80 14.96 7.08
C SER A 11 -36.36 14.64 6.75
N ARG A 12 -36.06 13.33 6.73
CA ARG A 12 -34.79 12.79 6.24
C ARG A 12 -34.55 13.33 4.81
N PRO A 13 -33.35 13.86 4.50
CA PRO A 13 -33.06 14.25 3.13
C PRO A 13 -33.12 13.02 2.22
N VAL A 14 -33.86 13.19 1.12
CA VAL A 14 -34.01 12.23 0.03
C VAL A 14 -32.62 11.79 -0.43
N ARG A 15 -32.35 10.47 -0.36
CA ARG A 15 -31.18 9.84 -0.98
C ARG A 15 -31.19 10.12 -2.48
N THR A 16 -30.44 11.12 -2.92
CA THR A 16 -30.00 11.18 -4.30
C THR A 16 -29.01 10.05 -4.53
N ALA A 17 -29.23 9.26 -5.58
CA ALA A 17 -28.32 8.19 -5.95
C ALA A 17 -26.93 8.79 -6.20
N HIS A 18 -25.97 8.45 -5.33
CA HIS A 18 -24.57 8.78 -5.57
C HIS A 18 -24.05 7.95 -6.75
N PRO A 19 -23.19 8.54 -7.60
CA PRO A 19 -22.60 7.82 -8.71
C PRO A 19 -21.73 6.68 -8.15
N THR A 20 -22.06 5.46 -8.54
CA THR A 20 -21.22 4.28 -8.35
C THR A 20 -19.97 4.45 -9.21
N HIS A 21 -18.89 4.94 -8.62
CA HIS A 21 -17.56 4.85 -9.22
C HIS A 21 -16.80 3.71 -8.56
N PRO A 22 -16.80 2.48 -9.12
CA PRO A 22 -15.80 1.52 -8.77
C PRO A 22 -14.51 1.96 -9.48
N HIS A 23 -13.66 2.72 -8.78
CA HIS A 23 -12.27 2.80 -9.21
C HIS A 23 -11.64 1.44 -8.93
N PHE A 24 -11.74 0.54 -9.91
CA PHE A 24 -10.96 -0.69 -9.92
C PHE A 24 -9.48 -0.29 -10.03
N TYR A 25 -8.75 -0.38 -8.93
CA TYR A 25 -7.31 -0.26 -9.00
C TYR A 25 -6.76 -1.63 -9.40
N LYS A 26 -6.13 -1.69 -10.56
CA LYS A 26 -5.52 -2.90 -11.12
C LYS A 26 -4.01 -2.77 -10.98
N MET A 27 -3.42 -3.57 -10.09
CA MET A 27 -1.97 -3.82 -10.13
C MET A 27 -1.66 -4.73 -11.33
N LYS A 28 -0.40 -4.80 -11.79
CA LYS A 28 -0.11 -5.48 -13.08
C LYS A 28 -0.48 -6.96 -13.04
N PHE A 29 -0.31 -7.61 -11.89
CA PHE A 29 -0.50 -9.05 -11.72
C PHE A 29 -1.63 -9.41 -10.75
N PHE A 30 -2.03 -8.50 -9.86
CA PHE A 30 -3.20 -8.70 -8.99
C PHE A 30 -4.46 -8.03 -9.56
N GLU A 31 -5.48 -8.83 -9.88
CA GLU A 31 -6.80 -8.34 -10.29
C GLU A 31 -7.77 -8.43 -9.11
N SER A 32 -8.30 -7.29 -8.64
CA SER A 32 -9.37 -7.30 -7.64
C SER A 32 -10.73 -7.41 -8.35
N GLN A 33 -11.39 -8.57 -8.29
CA GLN A 33 -12.82 -8.66 -8.62
C GLN A 33 -13.68 -8.37 -7.37
N GLN A 34 -14.87 -7.82 -7.59
CA GLN A 34 -15.79 -7.37 -6.53
C GLN A 34 -16.10 -8.46 -5.49
N VAL A 35 -16.01 -8.05 -4.21
CA VAL A 35 -16.64 -8.56 -2.97
C VAL A 35 -17.34 -9.92 -3.06
N GLY A 36 -16.70 -10.95 -2.49
CA GLY A 36 -17.35 -12.23 -2.18
C GLY A 36 -16.44 -13.27 -1.51
N GLU A 37 -15.22 -13.44 -2.02
CA GLU A 37 -14.21 -14.37 -1.50
C GLU A 37 -12.87 -13.97 -2.14
N TYR A 38 -11.90 -13.50 -1.36
CA TYR A 38 -10.58 -13.11 -1.87
C TYR A 38 -9.74 -14.37 -2.09
N ASP A 39 -9.89 -15.02 -3.25
CA ASP A 39 -8.89 -15.97 -3.73
C ASP A 39 -7.88 -15.17 -4.59
N PHE A 40 -6.81 -14.69 -3.95
CA PHE A 40 -5.73 -14.01 -4.67
C PHE A 40 -5.02 -15.03 -5.56
N ASP A 41 -5.22 -14.94 -6.88
CA ASP A 41 -4.45 -15.76 -7.83
C ASP A 41 -3.00 -15.25 -7.91
N PHE A 42 -2.18 -15.76 -6.98
CA PHE A 42 -0.75 -15.49 -6.92
C PHE A 42 0.02 -16.16 -8.08
N SER A 43 -0.59 -17.04 -8.87
CA SER A 43 0.12 -17.87 -9.84
C SER A 43 0.73 -17.06 -10.99
N SER A 44 0.02 -16.04 -11.47
CA SER A 44 0.51 -15.17 -12.55
C SER A 44 1.66 -14.29 -12.07
N TYR A 45 1.55 -13.76 -10.85
CA TYR A 45 2.62 -12.98 -10.22
C TYR A 45 3.85 -13.84 -9.91
N GLN A 46 3.66 -15.03 -9.35
CA GLN A 46 4.75 -15.98 -9.08
C GLN A 46 5.48 -16.38 -10.35
N ARG A 47 4.75 -16.65 -11.45
CA ARG A 47 5.34 -16.95 -12.76
C ARG A 47 6.20 -15.79 -13.25
N TYR A 48 5.67 -14.57 -13.18
CA TYR A 48 6.42 -13.37 -13.54
C TYR A 48 7.73 -13.24 -12.74
N LEU A 49 7.67 -13.41 -11.42
CA LEU A 49 8.86 -13.36 -10.56
C LEU A 49 9.87 -14.45 -10.96
N GLN A 50 9.42 -15.67 -11.22
CA GLN A 50 10.29 -16.78 -11.65
C GLN A 50 10.96 -16.51 -13.00
N GLU A 51 10.22 -15.99 -13.98
CA GLU A 51 10.75 -15.62 -15.30
C GLU A 51 11.80 -14.51 -15.24
N HIS A 52 11.69 -13.60 -14.25
CA HIS A 52 12.57 -12.44 -14.10
C HIS A 52 13.53 -12.57 -12.91
N ARG A 53 13.67 -13.77 -12.32
CA ARG A 53 14.45 -14.00 -11.09
C ARG A 53 15.84 -13.37 -11.13
N ASP A 54 16.57 -13.58 -12.23
CA ASP A 54 17.96 -13.16 -12.35
C ASP A 54 18.12 -11.66 -12.64
N LEU A 55 17.01 -10.94 -12.86
CA LEU A 55 16.98 -9.49 -13.03
C LEU A 55 16.70 -8.74 -11.72
N PHE A 56 16.07 -9.40 -10.74
CA PHE A 56 15.81 -8.80 -9.44
C PHE A 56 17.06 -8.80 -8.55
N PRO A 57 17.25 -7.75 -7.72
CA PRO A 57 18.18 -7.84 -6.60
C PRO A 57 17.83 -9.03 -5.68
N PRO A 58 18.81 -9.77 -5.13
CA PRO A 58 18.54 -10.98 -4.34
C PRO A 58 17.58 -10.77 -3.17
N ASP A 59 17.75 -9.70 -2.39
CA ASP A 59 16.90 -9.39 -1.24
C ASP A 59 15.46 -9.06 -1.66
N VAL A 60 15.31 -8.38 -2.81
CA VAL A 60 14.00 -8.03 -3.37
C VAL A 60 13.29 -9.27 -3.89
N TYR A 61 14.00 -10.14 -4.61
CA TYR A 61 13.43 -11.40 -5.10
C TYR A 61 13.00 -12.29 -3.92
N ALA A 62 13.85 -12.42 -2.91
CA ALA A 62 13.55 -13.20 -1.71
C ALA A 62 12.28 -12.70 -0.99
N PHE A 63 12.10 -11.39 -0.90
CA PHE A 63 10.87 -10.79 -0.39
C PHE A 63 9.66 -11.08 -1.30
N ALA A 64 9.79 -10.82 -2.60
CA ALA A 64 8.66 -10.89 -3.54
C ALA A 64 8.14 -12.32 -3.74
N ILE A 65 9.02 -13.33 -3.67
CA ILE A 65 8.66 -14.74 -3.87
C ILE A 65 8.12 -15.42 -2.60
N ASP A 66 8.32 -14.81 -1.43
CA ASP A 66 7.85 -15.35 -0.15
C ASP A 66 6.34 -15.12 -0.02
N THR A 67 5.56 -16.18 -0.17
CA THR A 67 4.10 -16.15 -0.05
C THR A 67 3.64 -15.71 1.34
N GLY A 68 4.47 -15.82 2.38
CA GLY A 68 4.18 -15.31 3.71
C GLY A 68 3.97 -13.79 3.74
N ASN A 69 4.54 -13.05 2.79
CA ASN A 69 4.32 -11.59 2.67
C ASN A 69 2.97 -11.25 2.01
N TYR A 70 2.23 -12.25 1.54
CA TYR A 70 0.96 -12.11 0.80
C TYR A 70 -0.22 -12.88 1.44
N ASP A 71 0.02 -14.00 2.11
CA ASP A 71 -1.03 -14.83 2.73
C ASP A 71 -1.77 -14.07 3.84
N LEU A 72 -3.10 -13.96 3.73
CA LEU A 72 -3.95 -13.27 4.72
C LEU A 72 -3.90 -13.90 6.12
N ARG A 73 -3.38 -15.12 6.25
CA ARG A 73 -3.23 -15.83 7.53
C ARG A 73 -1.83 -15.71 8.12
N SER A 74 -0.91 -15.07 7.38
CA SER A 74 0.47 -14.88 7.81
C SER A 74 0.61 -13.62 8.65
N HIS A 75 1.25 -13.75 9.81
CA HIS A 75 1.51 -12.62 10.69
C HIS A 75 2.45 -11.58 10.05
N GLN A 76 3.35 -12.02 9.15
CA GLN A 76 4.28 -11.17 8.42
C GLN A 76 3.71 -10.63 7.09
N SER A 77 2.43 -10.91 6.79
CA SER A 77 1.83 -10.38 5.56
C SER A 77 1.76 -8.87 5.60
N LEU A 78 1.95 -8.25 4.44
CA LEU A 78 1.65 -6.82 4.28
C LEU A 78 0.17 -6.57 3.98
N HIS A 79 -0.60 -7.59 3.59
CA HIS A 79 -2.05 -7.43 3.50
C HIS A 79 -2.62 -7.17 4.89
N ASP A 80 -3.57 -6.25 4.98
CA ASP A 80 -4.19 -5.75 6.20
C ASP A 80 -3.23 -5.07 7.19
N ALA A 81 -1.96 -4.85 6.82
CA ALA A 81 -1.01 -4.13 7.64
C ALA A 81 -1.31 -2.61 7.62
N TRP A 82 -0.99 -1.93 8.72
CA TRP A 82 -1.19 -0.48 8.87
C TRP A 82 0.12 0.27 8.72
N LEU A 83 0.18 1.24 7.80
CA LEU A 83 1.33 2.12 7.67
C LEU A 83 1.44 3.03 8.91
N GLU A 84 2.48 2.85 9.72
CA GLU A 84 2.76 3.68 10.90
C GLU A 84 3.71 4.83 10.59
N ARG A 85 4.72 4.58 9.76
CA ARG A 85 5.73 5.59 9.39
C ARG A 85 6.09 5.45 7.93
N PHE A 86 6.13 6.58 7.23
CA PHE A 86 6.74 6.71 5.91
C PHE A 86 7.67 7.92 5.93
N CYS A 87 8.95 7.70 5.65
CA CYS A 87 9.98 8.74 5.74
C CYS A 87 10.74 8.84 4.43
N ILE A 88 10.86 10.07 3.93
CA ILE A 88 11.68 10.42 2.78
C ILE A 88 12.80 11.30 3.29
N SER A 89 14.04 10.95 2.94
CA SER A 89 15.22 11.71 3.32
C SER A 89 16.19 11.81 2.14
N GLU A 90 17.00 12.85 2.17
CA GLU A 90 18.11 13.05 1.22
C GLU A 90 19.44 13.07 1.98
N PRO A 91 19.96 11.91 2.42
CA PRO A 91 21.31 11.85 2.98
C PRO A 91 22.30 12.47 2.00
N ALA A 92 23.15 13.34 2.54
CA ALA A 92 24.16 14.05 1.78
C ALA A 92 25.56 13.57 2.15
N SER A 93 26.45 13.53 1.15
CA SER A 93 27.83 13.09 1.26
C SER A 93 28.74 13.93 0.35
N GLY A 94 30.06 13.71 0.42
CA GLY A 94 31.06 14.57 -0.21
C GLY A 94 31.53 15.70 0.70
N GLU A 95 32.61 16.39 0.32
CA GLU A 95 33.22 17.43 1.17
C GLU A 95 32.27 18.59 1.47
N ARG A 96 31.35 18.87 0.55
CA ARG A 96 30.37 19.96 0.64
C ARG A 96 28.95 19.45 0.78
N SER A 97 28.75 18.15 1.07
CA SER A 97 27.41 17.53 1.09
C SER A 97 26.69 17.65 -0.27
N GLU A 98 27.45 17.65 -1.37
CA GLU A 98 26.94 17.85 -2.73
C GLU A 98 26.34 16.58 -3.36
N ILE A 99 26.76 15.40 -2.89
CA ILE A 99 26.25 14.12 -3.37
C ILE A 99 25.04 13.75 -2.51
N ARG A 100 23.84 13.88 -3.09
CA ARG A 100 22.56 13.58 -2.43
C ARG A 100 21.87 12.42 -3.12
N THR A 101 21.24 11.56 -2.33
CA THR A 101 20.45 10.43 -2.81
C THR A 101 19.14 10.37 -2.06
N ILE A 102 18.04 10.00 -2.72
CA ILE A 102 16.77 9.78 -2.04
C ILE A 102 16.81 8.42 -1.33
N GLN A 103 16.44 8.43 -0.05
CA GLN A 103 16.20 7.24 0.75
C GLN A 103 14.77 7.27 1.27
N ILE A 104 14.07 6.14 1.14
CA ILE A 104 12.72 5.95 1.65
C ILE A 104 12.73 4.82 2.67
N GLU A 105 12.04 5.03 3.78
CA GLU A 105 11.82 4.03 4.82
C GLU A 105 10.35 3.96 5.18
N ALA A 106 9.83 2.75 5.32
CA ALA A 106 8.48 2.51 5.79
C ALA A 106 8.45 1.51 6.94
N SER A 107 7.55 1.75 7.89
CA SER A 107 7.23 0.84 9.00
C SER A 107 5.74 0.60 8.99
N PHE A 108 5.37 -0.67 8.99
CA PHE A 108 3.99 -1.13 9.09
C PHE A 108 3.80 -1.89 10.40
N LEU A 109 2.63 -1.73 11.00
CA LEU A 109 2.11 -2.64 12.01
C LEU A 109 1.46 -3.82 11.26
N GLY A 110 1.93 -5.05 11.51
CA GLY A 110 1.44 -6.24 10.80
C GLY A 110 -0.04 -6.51 11.06
N PRO A 111 -0.71 -7.36 10.26
CA PRO A 111 -2.17 -7.55 10.27
C PRO A 111 -2.76 -8.04 11.60
N TYR A 112 -1.96 -8.73 12.41
CA TYR A 112 -2.35 -9.20 13.75
C TYR A 112 -1.91 -8.23 14.86
N HIS A 113 -1.31 -7.11 14.49
CA HIS A 113 -0.77 -6.07 15.38
C HIS A 113 0.26 -6.57 16.41
N ASP A 114 0.93 -7.68 16.12
CA ASP A 114 1.91 -8.33 16.99
C ASP A 114 3.36 -8.26 16.48
N LEU A 115 3.55 -7.62 15.31
CA LEU A 115 4.85 -7.35 14.74
C LEU A 115 4.89 -6.03 13.97
N LYS A 116 6.11 -5.53 13.74
CA LYS A 116 6.41 -4.44 12.82
C LYS A 116 7.14 -4.97 11.59
N ILE A 117 6.74 -4.50 10.43
CA ILE A 117 7.35 -4.83 9.14
C ILE A 117 8.05 -3.57 8.64
N HIS A 118 9.36 -3.67 8.39
CA HIS A 118 10.19 -2.55 7.96
C HIS A 118 10.66 -2.76 6.53
N LEU A 119 10.53 -1.71 5.72
CA LEU A 119 11.01 -1.65 4.34
C LEU A 119 11.96 -0.47 4.18
N VAL A 120 13.18 -0.74 3.72
CA VAL A 120 14.22 0.28 3.53
C VAL A 120 14.67 0.29 2.08
N TYR A 121 14.31 1.35 1.36
CA TYR A 121 14.55 1.52 -0.07
C TYR A 121 15.86 2.27 -0.32
N SER A 122 16.69 1.73 -1.22
CA SER A 122 17.99 2.28 -1.57
C SER A 122 18.11 2.54 -3.08
N GLY A 123 18.78 3.64 -3.42
CA GLY A 123 18.87 4.08 -4.81
C GLY A 123 17.49 4.39 -5.38
N VAL A 124 16.67 5.15 -4.65
CA VAL A 124 15.36 5.60 -5.12
C VAL A 124 15.55 6.55 -6.30
N ILE A 125 14.83 6.28 -7.38
CA ILE A 125 14.89 7.03 -8.65
C ILE A 125 13.64 7.91 -8.79
N GLU A 126 12.49 7.37 -8.43
CA GLU A 126 11.19 8.02 -8.55
C GLU A 126 10.29 7.52 -7.43
N TYR A 127 9.39 8.36 -6.94
CA TYR A 127 8.28 7.92 -6.10
C TYR A 127 7.05 8.79 -6.37
N SER A 128 5.86 8.23 -6.14
CA SER A 128 4.62 8.98 -6.11
C SER A 128 3.74 8.53 -4.95
N ILE A 129 3.03 9.49 -4.38
CA ILE A 129 2.04 9.27 -3.33
C ILE A 129 0.76 9.97 -3.77
N MET A 130 -0.27 9.19 -4.06
CA MET A 130 -1.58 9.69 -4.44
C MET A 130 -2.57 9.32 -3.35
N THR A 131 -3.27 10.30 -2.81
CA THR A 131 -4.30 10.07 -1.78
C THR A 131 -5.56 10.85 -2.19
N PRO A 132 -6.72 10.17 -2.31
CA PRO A 132 -7.95 10.84 -2.68
C PRO A 132 -8.42 11.76 -1.55
N GLN A 133 -9.09 12.85 -1.93
CA GLN A 133 -9.69 13.79 -0.99
C GLN A 133 -10.77 13.09 -0.16
N ASP A 134 -11.64 12.35 -0.83
CA ASP A 134 -12.74 11.60 -0.24
C ASP A 134 -12.38 10.13 -0.08
N PHE A 135 -13.00 9.48 0.90
CA PHE A 135 -12.92 8.03 1.04
C PHE A 135 -13.75 7.36 -0.05
N ALA A 136 -13.20 6.34 -0.71
CA ALA A 136 -14.00 5.46 -1.56
C ALA A 136 -15.15 4.82 -0.77
N HIS A 137 -14.89 4.46 0.50
CA HIS A 137 -15.88 4.01 1.46
C HIS A 137 -15.64 4.70 2.82
N PRO A 138 -16.48 5.66 3.24
CA PRO A 138 -16.29 6.39 4.49
C PRO A 138 -16.30 5.45 5.70
N PRO A 139 -15.21 5.41 6.50
CA PRO A 139 -15.15 4.58 7.70
C PRO A 139 -16.03 5.15 8.83
N PHE A 140 -16.39 4.29 9.77
CA PHE A 140 -17.10 4.69 11.00
C PHE A 140 -16.20 5.42 12.01
N ALA A 141 -14.89 5.40 11.80
CA ALA A 141 -13.88 6.02 12.65
C ALA A 141 -12.87 6.81 11.80
N THR A 142 -12.13 7.73 12.43
CA THR A 142 -11.02 8.40 11.76
C THR A 142 -9.90 7.41 11.47
N ILE A 143 -9.63 7.15 10.18
CA ILE A 143 -8.51 6.32 9.72
C ILE A 143 -7.57 7.15 8.85
N GLY A 144 -6.29 6.79 8.82
CA GLY A 144 -5.28 7.40 7.95
C GLY A 144 -5.41 6.92 6.50
N HIS A 145 -4.46 6.09 6.06
CA HIS A 145 -4.55 5.40 4.77
C HIS A 145 -5.48 4.17 4.80
N GLY A 146 -5.75 3.64 6.00
CA GLY A 146 -6.46 2.37 6.18
C GLY A 146 -5.52 1.18 5.99
N ASP A 147 -6.12 0.02 5.80
CA ASP A 147 -5.44 -1.27 5.58
C ASP A 147 -4.70 -1.28 4.24
N LEU A 148 -3.50 -1.85 4.21
CA LEU A 148 -2.81 -2.16 2.96
C LEU A 148 -3.51 -3.35 2.30
N LEU A 149 -4.23 -3.10 1.21
CA LEU A 149 -5.03 -4.13 0.53
C LEU A 149 -4.23 -4.96 -0.45
N ILE A 150 -3.27 -4.33 -1.15
CA ILE A 150 -2.45 -4.97 -2.18
C ILE A 150 -1.07 -4.33 -2.17
N HIS A 151 -0.03 -5.15 -2.29
CA HIS A 151 1.30 -4.70 -2.68
C HIS A 151 1.85 -5.55 -3.82
N GLU A 152 2.65 -4.96 -4.68
CA GLU A 152 3.25 -5.64 -5.83
C GLU A 152 4.69 -5.18 -6.06
N VAL A 153 5.56 -6.13 -6.37
CA VAL A 153 6.95 -5.86 -6.78
C VAL A 153 7.12 -6.25 -8.24
N SER A 154 7.52 -5.29 -9.08
CA SER A 154 7.81 -5.52 -10.48
C SER A 154 9.11 -4.83 -10.90
N LEU A 155 9.49 -4.99 -12.17
CA LEU A 155 10.57 -4.24 -12.80
C LEU A 155 9.98 -3.09 -13.62
N THR A 156 10.78 -2.04 -13.81
CA THR A 156 10.53 -1.02 -14.84
C THR A 156 10.53 -1.65 -16.23
N ASP A 157 9.92 -0.99 -17.21
CA ASP A 157 9.77 -1.55 -18.56
C ASP A 157 11.11 -1.80 -19.28
N ASP A 158 12.17 -1.10 -18.87
CA ASP A 158 13.56 -1.29 -19.32
C ASP A 158 14.36 -2.30 -18.47
N ASN A 159 13.71 -2.92 -17.48
CA ASN A 159 14.27 -3.85 -16.50
C ASN A 159 15.48 -3.30 -15.71
N GLN A 160 15.63 -1.98 -15.59
CA GLN A 160 16.77 -1.36 -14.90
C GLN A 160 16.53 -1.08 -13.41
N ALA A 161 15.27 -1.08 -12.96
CA ALA A 161 14.91 -0.76 -11.59
C ALA A 161 13.72 -1.58 -11.10
N VAL A 162 13.60 -1.67 -9.77
CA VAL A 162 12.50 -2.28 -9.05
C VAL A 162 11.40 -1.25 -8.86
N VAL A 163 10.16 -1.66 -9.07
CA VAL A 163 8.94 -0.93 -8.75
C VAL A 163 8.25 -1.66 -7.60
N HIS A 164 7.96 -0.96 -6.51
CA HIS A 164 7.13 -1.45 -5.42
C HIS A 164 5.91 -0.55 -5.30
N GLU A 165 4.72 -1.11 -5.51
CA GLU A 165 3.44 -0.41 -5.47
C GLU A 165 2.58 -0.91 -4.31
N TRP A 166 1.88 0.02 -3.64
CA TRP A 166 0.96 -0.24 -2.53
C TRP A 166 -0.39 0.40 -2.81
N TYR A 167 -1.45 -0.33 -2.49
CA TYR A 167 -2.83 0.14 -2.56
C TYR A 167 -3.51 -0.02 -1.22
N PHE A 168 -3.96 1.10 -0.64
CA PHE A 168 -4.62 1.13 0.66
C PHE A 168 -6.14 1.20 0.54
N SER A 169 -6.86 0.80 1.58
CA SER A 169 -8.33 0.74 1.60
C SER A 169 -9.02 2.09 1.49
N ARG A 170 -8.34 3.20 1.83
CA ARG A 170 -8.81 4.56 1.52
C ARG A 170 -8.77 4.90 0.01
N GLY A 171 -8.05 4.11 -0.78
CA GLY A 171 -7.73 4.40 -2.18
C GLY A 171 -6.40 5.13 -2.37
N SER A 172 -5.59 5.27 -1.33
CA SER A 172 -4.22 5.79 -1.47
C SER A 172 -3.36 4.80 -2.27
N VAL A 173 -2.54 5.34 -3.16
CA VAL A 173 -1.56 4.59 -3.96
C VAL A 173 -0.19 5.15 -3.70
N PHE A 174 0.74 4.28 -3.33
CA PHE A 174 2.15 4.62 -3.18
C PHE A 174 2.92 3.82 -4.23
N ARG A 175 3.81 4.48 -4.96
CA ARG A 175 4.68 3.84 -5.94
C ARG A 175 6.10 4.28 -5.68
N ILE A 176 7.02 3.33 -5.59
CA ILE A 176 8.44 3.58 -5.35
C ILE A 176 9.26 2.86 -6.42
N VAL A 177 10.06 3.60 -7.18
CA VAL A 177 11.04 3.07 -8.12
C VAL A 177 12.43 3.19 -7.50
N CYS A 178 13.12 2.06 -7.36
CA CYS A 178 14.40 2.00 -6.66
C CYS A 178 15.34 0.96 -7.26
N LYS A 179 16.61 1.00 -6.88
CA LYS A 179 17.57 -0.06 -7.25
C LYS A 179 17.33 -1.34 -6.46
N THR A 180 17.00 -1.21 -5.17
CA THR A 180 16.77 -2.35 -4.27
C THR A 180 16.05 -1.88 -3.00
N PHE A 181 15.51 -2.83 -2.24
CA PHE A 181 15.08 -2.58 -0.86
C PHE A 181 15.36 -3.80 0.02
N ARG A 182 15.42 -3.56 1.34
CA ARG A 182 15.50 -4.61 2.35
C ARG A 182 14.20 -4.70 3.13
N HIS A 183 13.85 -5.92 3.49
CA HIS A 183 12.71 -6.26 4.33
C HIS A 183 13.20 -6.85 5.65
N SER A 184 12.55 -6.47 6.75
CA SER A 184 12.79 -7.09 8.06
C SER A 184 11.54 -7.02 8.94
N VAL A 185 11.42 -7.96 9.87
CA VAL A 185 10.28 -8.07 10.79
C VAL A 185 10.78 -8.03 12.23
N GLU A 186 10.03 -7.34 13.10
CA GLU A 186 10.31 -7.18 14.53
C GLU A 186 9.06 -7.51 15.34
N THR A 187 9.12 -8.49 16.25
CA THR A 187 8.00 -8.80 17.15
C THR A 187 7.80 -7.70 18.18
N ILE A 188 6.55 -7.30 18.40
CA ILE A 188 6.17 -6.35 19.45
C ILE A 188 6.02 -7.14 20.76
N LYS A 189 6.73 -6.71 21.81
CA LYS A 189 6.65 -7.29 23.15
C LYS A 189 5.54 -6.67 23.98
#